data_AF-A0A0D2ZYW0-F1
#
_entry.id   AF-A0A0D2ZYW0-F1
#
_cell.length_a   1.000
_cell.length_b   1.000
_cell.length_c   1.000
_cell.angle_alpha   90.00
_cell.angle_beta   90.00
_cell.angle_gamma   90.00
#
_symmetry.space_group_name_H-M   'P 1'
#
loop_
_entity.id
_entity.type
_entity.pdbx_description
1 polymer ?
#
loop_
_entity_poly.entity_id
_entity_poly.type
_entity_poly.pdbx_seq_one_letter_code
_entity_poly.pdbx_strand_id
1 'polypeptide(L)'
;MLLILGLTANLSLALQEKDQNILNAMSLVESTKRELQKLRDDGWSLLMDKIASFCKKHNAGMLIMEDDFVNPKNPRKRSNITNMHHYKVNCFCTVLDLQIQEFNDRFTEVTTDLLI
;
A
#
# COMPACT_ATOMS: atom_id res chain seq x y z
N MET A 1 -4.68 -1.15 -2.84
CA MET A 1 -5.64 -0.51 -1.92
C MET A 1 -6.07 -1.41 -0.77
N LEU A 2 -6.74 -2.56 -1.00
CA LEU A 2 -7.24 -3.41 0.11
C LEU A 2 -6.15 -3.86 1.11
N LEU A 3 -4.95 -4.20 0.63
CA LEU A 3 -3.83 -4.55 1.53
C LEU A 3 -3.43 -3.40 2.46
N ILE A 4 -3.37 -2.18 1.94
CA ILE A 4 -2.97 -0.99 2.71
C ILE A 4 -4.05 -0.65 3.74
N LEU A 5 -5.32 -0.72 3.34
CA LEU A 5 -6.45 -0.55 4.25
C LEU A 5 -6.45 -1.60 5.36
N GLY A 6 -6.14 -2.86 5.03
CA GLY A 6 -6.03 -3.93 6.03
C GLY A 6 -4.91 -3.68 7.05
N LEU A 7 -3.74 -3.24 6.60
CA LEU A 7 -2.61 -2.91 7.49
C LEU A 7 -2.92 -1.73 8.42
N THR A 8 -3.60 -0.72 7.90
CA THR A 8 -3.92 0.50 8.66
C THR A 8 -5.20 0.40 9.51
N ALA A 9 -5.95 -0.70 9.40
CA ALA A 9 -7.25 -0.86 10.06
C ALA A 9 -7.17 -0.81 11.59
N ASN A 10 -6.22 -1.54 12.19
CA ASN A 10 -6.06 -1.59 13.64
C ASN A 10 -5.70 -0.22 14.22
N LEU A 11 -4.80 0.50 13.55
CA LEU A 11 -4.47 1.87 13.94
C LEU A 11 -5.66 2.81 13.77
N SER A 12 -6.42 2.68 12.67
CA SER A 12 -7.63 3.48 12.47
C SER A 12 -8.65 3.29 13.58
N LEU A 13 -8.84 2.05 14.04
CA LEU A 13 -9.72 1.75 15.17
C LEU A 13 -9.17 2.34 16.48
N ALA A 14 -7.88 2.15 16.78
CA ALA A 14 -7.27 2.69 17.99
C ALA A 14 -7.35 4.23 18.06
N LEU A 15 -7.15 4.92 16.94
CA LEU A 15 -7.28 6.39 16.87
C LEU A 15 -8.74 6.86 17.04
N GLN A 16 -9.73 6.02 16.73
CA GLN A 16 -11.14 6.33 16.96
C GLN A 16 -11.56 6.18 18.42
N GLU A 17 -10.85 5.35 19.21
CA GLU A 17 -11.09 5.14 20.65
C GLU A 17 -10.64 6.32 21.53
N LYS A 18 -10.12 7.41 20.93
CA LYS A 18 -9.66 8.64 21.60
C LYS A 18 -8.62 8.35 22.69
N ASP A 19 -8.79 8.96 23.86
CA ASP A 19 -7.76 9.09 24.90
C ASP A 19 -7.56 7.82 25.74
N GLN A 20 -8.45 6.81 25.62
CA GLN A 20 -8.40 5.62 26.47
C GLN A 20 -7.19 4.71 26.19
N ASN A 21 -6.46 4.93 25.10
CA ASN A 21 -5.41 4.03 24.63
C ASN A 21 -4.27 4.75 23.88
N ILE A 22 -3.93 6.01 24.24
CA ILE A 22 -2.96 6.80 23.46
C ILE A 22 -1.60 6.09 23.34
N LEU A 23 -1.06 5.54 24.43
CA LEU A 23 0.19 4.77 24.39
C LEU A 23 0.12 3.56 23.44
N ASN A 24 -1.03 2.90 23.36
CA ASN A 24 -1.25 1.78 22.45
C ASN A 24 -1.34 2.26 20.99
N ALA A 25 -2.05 3.38 20.74
CA ALA A 25 -2.13 3.99 19.42
C ALA A 25 -0.75 4.39 18.89
N MET A 26 0.12 4.89 19.76
CA MET A 26 1.50 5.28 19.44
C MET A 26 2.36 4.08 19.01
N SER A 27 2.31 2.98 19.76
CA SER A 27 2.98 1.74 19.37
C SER A 27 2.45 1.23 18.01
N LEU A 28 1.14 1.36 17.78
CA LEU A 28 0.52 1.00 16.51
C LEU A 28 0.96 1.91 15.36
N VAL A 29 1.20 3.21 15.58
CA VAL A 29 1.75 4.11 14.55
C VAL A 29 3.10 3.61 14.08
N GLU A 30 4.04 3.36 15.00
CA GLU A 30 5.38 2.86 14.65
C GLU A 30 5.32 1.50 13.95
N SER A 31 4.51 0.57 14.48
CA SER A 31 4.35 -0.75 13.87
C SER A 31 3.77 -0.65 12.45
N THR A 32 2.75 0.17 12.26
CA THR A 32 2.11 0.38 10.95
C THR A 32 3.07 1.01 9.95
N LYS A 33 3.87 2.01 10.36
CA LYS A 33 4.93 2.60 9.51
C LYS A 33 5.92 1.55 9.03
N ARG A 34 6.42 0.71 9.95
CA ARG A 34 7.36 -0.39 9.62
C ARG A 34 6.73 -1.40 8.67
N GLU A 35 5.46 -1.75 8.88
CA GLU A 35 4.75 -2.70 8.02
C GLU A 35 4.49 -2.13 6.62
N LEU A 36 4.14 -0.84 6.51
CA LEU A 36 4.00 -0.18 5.21
C LEU A 36 5.33 -0.15 4.44
N GLN A 37 6.44 0.17 5.12
CA GLN A 37 7.78 0.14 4.53
C GLN A 37 8.15 -1.28 4.06
N LYS A 38 7.92 -2.29 4.89
CA LYS A 38 8.16 -3.69 4.51
C LYS A 38 7.28 -4.13 3.33
N LEU A 39 6.01 -3.73 3.30
CA LEU A 39 5.11 -4.02 2.19
C LEU A 39 5.60 -3.34 0.91
N ARG A 40 6.16 -2.14 1.00
CA ARG A 40 6.73 -1.42 -0.14
C ARG A 40 7.96 -2.13 -0.72
N ASP A 41 8.87 -2.54 0.14
CA ASP A 41 10.16 -3.08 -0.29
C ASP A 41 10.04 -4.55 -0.75
N ASP A 42 9.29 -5.37 -0.01
CA ASP A 42 9.21 -6.84 -0.23
C ASP A 42 7.82 -7.34 -0.65
N GLY A 43 6.79 -6.51 -0.48
CA GLY A 43 5.39 -6.93 -0.60
C GLY A 43 4.88 -7.18 -2.01
N TRP A 44 5.62 -6.75 -3.04
CA TRP A 44 5.20 -6.93 -4.43
C TRP A 44 5.02 -8.40 -4.81
N SER A 45 5.99 -9.27 -4.47
CA SER A 45 5.90 -10.70 -4.81
C SER A 45 4.70 -11.36 -4.13
N LEU A 46 4.51 -11.07 -2.84
CA LEU A 46 3.39 -11.59 -2.06
C LEU A 46 2.03 -11.14 -2.62
N LEU A 47 1.94 -9.90 -3.12
CA LEU A 47 0.73 -9.43 -3.82
C LEU A 47 0.51 -10.21 -5.11
N MET A 48 1.57 -10.43 -5.90
CA MET A 48 1.49 -11.19 -7.15
C MET A 48 1.05 -12.63 -6.93
N ASP A 49 1.56 -13.30 -5.88
CA ASP A 49 1.16 -14.67 -5.55
C ASP A 49 -0.33 -14.75 -5.17
N LYS A 50 -0.82 -13.76 -4.41
CA LYS A 50 -2.25 -13.67 -4.07
C LYS A 50 -3.11 -13.44 -5.30
N ILE A 51 -2.69 -12.56 -6.22
CA ILE A 51 -3.39 -12.32 -7.49
C ILE A 51 -3.39 -13.58 -8.35
N ALA A 52 -2.26 -14.26 -8.49
CA ALA A 52 -2.16 -15.49 -9.27
C ALA A 52 -3.06 -16.60 -8.71
N SER A 53 -3.10 -16.78 -7.39
CA SER A 53 -4.00 -17.70 -6.70
C SER A 53 -5.47 -17.37 -6.95
N PHE A 54 -5.83 -16.08 -6.87
CA PHE A 54 -7.17 -15.60 -7.17
C PHE A 54 -7.56 -15.86 -8.63
N CYS A 55 -6.71 -15.50 -9.59
CA CYS A 55 -6.94 -15.76 -11.01
C CYS A 55 -7.15 -17.26 -11.29
N LYS A 56 -6.28 -18.11 -10.73
CA LYS A 56 -6.39 -19.58 -10.85
C LYS A 56 -7.71 -20.10 -10.27
N LYS A 57 -8.14 -19.60 -9.12
CA LYS A 57 -9.39 -20.01 -8.48
C LYS A 57 -10.63 -19.66 -9.30
N HIS A 58 -10.58 -18.56 -10.04
CA HIS A 58 -11.72 -18.03 -10.79
C HIS A 58 -11.62 -18.25 -12.31
N ASN A 59 -10.66 -19.06 -12.78
CA ASN A 59 -10.36 -19.25 -14.20
C ASN A 59 -10.21 -17.93 -14.99
N ALA A 60 -9.66 -16.90 -14.33
CA ALA A 60 -9.37 -15.63 -14.96
C ALA A 60 -7.97 -15.65 -15.58
N GLY A 61 -7.82 -15.05 -16.75
CA GLY A 61 -6.52 -14.89 -17.40
C GLY A 61 -5.61 -13.97 -16.58
N MET A 62 -4.35 -14.35 -16.43
CA MET A 62 -3.32 -13.48 -15.88
C MET A 62 -2.70 -12.65 -16.99
N LEU A 63 -2.39 -11.40 -16.67
CA LEU A 63 -1.83 -10.44 -17.60
C LEU A 63 -0.31 -10.63 -17.71
N ILE A 64 0.23 -10.51 -18.93
CA ILE A 64 1.67 -10.67 -19.22
C ILE A 64 2.38 -9.37 -18.81
N MET A 65 3.33 -9.49 -17.90
CA MET A 65 3.94 -8.34 -17.23
C MET A 65 4.95 -7.59 -18.11
N GLU A 66 5.50 -8.29 -19.09
CA GLU A 66 6.47 -7.82 -20.06
C GLU A 66 5.81 -7.07 -21.23
N ASP A 67 4.51 -7.27 -21.44
CA ASP A 67 3.76 -6.59 -22.50
C ASP A 67 3.66 -5.09 -22.25
N ASP A 68 3.51 -4.33 -23.33
CA ASP A 68 3.22 -2.91 -23.28
C ASP A 68 1.92 -2.67 -22.51
N PHE A 69 1.98 -1.72 -21.57
CA PHE A 69 0.79 -1.22 -20.92
C PHE A 69 -0.09 -0.48 -21.92
N VAL A 70 -1.40 -0.70 -21.86
CA VAL A 70 -2.38 0.02 -22.68
C VAL A 70 -3.31 0.77 -21.75
N ASN A 71 -3.27 2.10 -21.81
CA ASN A 71 -4.19 2.92 -21.02
C ASN A 71 -5.62 2.79 -21.58
N PRO A 72 -6.60 2.28 -20.81
CA PRO A 72 -7.97 2.13 -21.29
C PRO A 72 -8.63 3.46 -21.67
N LYS A 73 -8.22 4.56 -21.04
CA LYS A 73 -8.74 5.91 -21.34
C LYS A 73 -8.20 6.47 -22.66
N ASN A 74 -7.08 5.97 -23.15
CA ASN A 74 -6.52 6.38 -24.43
C ASN A 74 -5.78 5.21 -25.11
N PRO A 75 -6.50 4.22 -25.65
CA PRO A 75 -5.91 2.98 -26.15
C PRO A 75 -4.97 3.18 -27.35
N ARG A 76 -5.15 4.27 -28.09
CA ARG A 76 -4.34 4.61 -29.27
C ARG A 76 -2.97 5.18 -28.90
N LYS A 77 -2.80 5.66 -27.66
CA LYS A 77 -1.56 6.25 -27.19
C LYS A 77 -0.66 5.15 -26.64
N ARG A 78 0.51 4.96 -27.27
CA ARG A 78 1.55 4.11 -26.71
C ARG A 78 2.10 4.76 -25.45
N SER A 79 2.07 4.02 -24.34
CA SER A 79 2.68 4.49 -23.08
C SER A 79 4.18 4.18 -23.00
N ASN A 80 4.71 3.33 -23.89
CA ASN A 80 6.13 2.91 -23.92
C ASN A 80 6.66 2.42 -22.56
N ILE A 81 5.76 1.88 -21.72
CA ILE A 81 6.08 1.27 -20.44
C ILE A 81 5.42 -0.10 -20.39
N THR A 82 6.04 -1.04 -19.70
CA THR A 82 5.49 -2.37 -19.50
C THR A 82 4.37 -2.36 -18.46
N ASN A 83 3.55 -3.40 -18.49
CA ASN A 83 2.55 -3.66 -17.46
C ASN A 83 3.19 -3.75 -16.07
N MET A 84 4.34 -4.42 -15.94
CA MET A 84 5.10 -4.48 -14.69
C MET A 84 5.43 -3.09 -14.17
N HIS A 85 5.97 -2.20 -15.01
CA HIS A 85 6.33 -0.86 -14.59
C HIS A 85 5.10 -0.06 -14.14
N HIS A 86 4.01 -0.12 -14.92
CA HIS A 86 2.79 0.58 -14.55
C HIS A 86 2.23 0.11 -13.20
N TYR A 87 1.99 -1.19 -13.02
CA TYR A 87 1.34 -1.69 -11.81
C TYR A 87 2.26 -1.69 -10.58
N LYS A 88 3.55 -2.03 -10.74
CA LYS A 88 4.50 -2.04 -9.62
C LYS A 88 4.91 -0.63 -9.23
N VAL A 89 5.42 0.15 -10.18
CA VAL A 89 6.04 1.44 -9.87
C VAL A 89 4.96 2.52 -9.76
N ASN A 90 4.21 2.75 -10.83
CA ASN A 90 3.28 3.89 -10.91
C ASN A 90 2.01 3.70 -10.08
N CYS A 91 1.67 2.48 -9.67
CA CYS A 91 0.52 2.21 -8.80
C CYS A 91 0.95 1.74 -7.41
N PHE A 92 1.57 0.58 -7.30
CA PHE A 92 1.84 -0.04 -6.00
C PHE A 92 2.82 0.77 -5.15
N CYS A 93 4.01 1.07 -5.67
CA CYS A 93 5.01 1.88 -4.98
C CYS A 93 4.49 3.30 -4.73
N THR A 94 3.95 3.98 -5.76
CA THR A 94 3.44 5.34 -5.60
C THR A 94 2.40 5.47 -4.48
N VAL A 95 1.43 4.56 -4.40
CA VAL A 95 0.41 4.64 -3.33
C VAL A 95 1.03 4.39 -1.95
N LEU A 96 1.99 3.47 -1.84
CA LEU A 96 2.68 3.21 -0.57
C LEU A 96 3.59 4.38 -0.16
N ASP A 97 4.31 4.97 -1.10
CA ASP A 97 5.14 6.16 -0.89
C ASP A 97 4.28 7.31 -0.34
N LEU A 98 3.13 7.57 -0.97
CA LEU A 98 2.19 8.60 -0.49
C LEU A 98 1.67 8.29 0.91
N GLN A 99 1.32 7.03 1.20
CA GLN A 99 0.83 6.65 2.51
C GLN A 99 1.91 6.78 3.60
N ILE A 100 3.14 6.34 3.30
CA ILE A 100 4.28 6.44 4.22
C ILE A 100 4.62 7.90 4.48
N GLN A 101 4.65 8.72 3.43
CA GLN A 101 4.88 10.16 3.56
C GLN A 101 3.82 10.82 4.45
N GLU A 102 2.54 10.57 4.19
CA GLU A 102 1.45 11.12 5.01
C GLU A 102 1.58 10.73 6.49
N PHE A 103 1.99 9.48 6.75
CA PHE A 103 2.25 8.99 8.10
C PHE A 103 3.42 9.71 8.77
N ASN A 104 4.48 10.00 8.03
CA ASN A 104 5.65 10.71 8.55
C ASN A 104 5.33 12.19 8.80
N ASP A 105 4.52 12.80 7.94
CA ASP A 105 4.12 14.21 8.06
C ASP A 105 3.15 14.42 9.24
N ARG A 106 2.23 13.47 9.48
CA ARG A 106 1.24 13.56 10.58
C ARG A 106 1.76 13.12 11.94
N PHE A 107 2.64 12.12 11.98
CA PHE A 107 3.19 11.55 13.21
C PHE A 107 4.70 11.74 13.24
N THR A 108 5.10 13.00 13.34
CA THR A 108 6.48 13.41 13.65
C THR A 108 6.84 13.09 15.09
N GLU A 109 8.13 12.97 15.40
CA GLU A 109 8.65 12.76 16.77
C GLU A 109 8.04 13.76 17.77
N VAL A 110 7.92 15.03 17.38
CA VAL A 110 7.33 16.09 18.20
C VAL A 110 5.84 15.86 18.45
N THR A 111 5.08 15.52 17.41
CA THR A 111 3.63 15.27 17.56
C THR A 111 3.34 13.99 18.32
N THR A 112 4.23 13.00 18.23
CA THR A 112 4.16 11.78 19.01
C THR A 112 4.44 12.05 20.48
N ASP A 113 5.45 12.85 20.81
CA ASP A 113 5.78 13.20 22.19
C ASP A 113 4.69 14.05 22.87
N LEU A 114 3.98 14.90 22.12
CA LEU A 114 2.86 15.70 22.63
C LEU A 114 1.60 14.88 22.98
N LEU A 115 1.52 13.63 22.55
CA LEU A 115 0.41 12.73 22.82
C LEU A 115 0.65 11.86 24.07
N ILE A 116 1.87 11.86 24.64
CA ILE A 116 2.26 11.12 25.85
C ILE A 116 2.20 12.04 27.07
#